data_AF-A0AAV9RJ27-F1
#
_entry.id   AF-A0AAV9RJ27-F1
#
_cell.length_a   1.000
_cell.length_b   1.000
_cell.length_c   1.000
_cell.angle_alpha   90.00
_cell.angle_beta   90.00
_cell.angle_gamma   90.00
#
_symmetry.space_group_name_H-M   'P 1'
#
loop_
_entity.id
_entity.type
_entity.pdbx_description
1 polymer ?
#
loop_
_entity_poly.entity_id
_entity_poly.type
_entity_poly.pdbx_seq_one_letter_code
_entity_poly.pdbx_strand_id
1 'polypeptide(L)'
;MDCTGIGTNNGSAAITMGLFEGLLVRQSCPSFGNQDDFLVFPELLSITKTPLILHGLCVCLLALCLLCSALSILISFYNSVSNPYETFMGPIGVYVCSSISACLSLLVLIIFVLNITVTTMAEELVPSIETIASVVLTNKTSQMQVGYFLLIPYMVLSLGAILLIYLYEHAAYTHRREQERPTEDAPKEIMMY
;
A
#
# COMPACT_ATOMS: atom_id res chain seq x y z
N MET A 1 -23.23 -5.08 -10.60
CA MET A 1 -24.44 -5.00 -9.77
C MET A 1 -25.62 -4.93 -10.71
N ASP A 2 -26.70 -5.63 -10.40
CA ASP A 2 -27.91 -5.60 -11.20
C ASP A 2 -28.82 -4.49 -10.65
N CYS A 3 -29.35 -3.66 -11.53
CA CYS A 3 -30.15 -2.50 -11.14
C CYS A 3 -31.56 -2.62 -11.71
N THR A 4 -32.53 -2.35 -10.83
CA THR A 4 -33.95 -2.38 -11.17
C THR A 4 -34.48 -0.94 -11.03
N GLY A 5 -34.93 -0.35 -12.14
CA GLY A 5 -35.55 0.97 -12.14
C GLY A 5 -37.04 0.92 -11.76
N ILE A 6 -37.68 2.09 -11.67
CA ILE A 6 -39.14 2.21 -11.56
C ILE A 6 -39.76 1.84 -12.94
N GLY A 7 -39.92 0.54 -13.25
CA GLY A 7 -40.45 0.02 -14.52
C GLY A 7 -39.87 -1.34 -14.93
N THR A 8 -40.02 -1.74 -16.21
CA THR A 8 -39.45 -2.99 -16.80
C THR A 8 -38.00 -2.86 -17.27
N ASN A 9 -37.32 -1.77 -16.92
CA ASN A 9 -35.94 -1.51 -17.35
C ASN A 9 -34.98 -2.14 -16.34
N ASN A 10 -34.65 -3.40 -16.61
CA ASN A 10 -33.56 -4.10 -15.93
C ASN A 10 -32.25 -3.80 -16.64
N GLY A 11 -31.19 -3.56 -15.87
CA GLY A 11 -29.86 -3.36 -16.42
C GLY A 11 -28.78 -3.74 -15.42
N SER A 12 -27.54 -3.45 -15.79
CA SER A 12 -26.37 -3.69 -14.94
C SER A 12 -25.53 -2.43 -14.81
N ALA A 13 -25.04 -2.15 -13.61
CA ALA A 13 -24.09 -1.09 -13.32
C ALA A 13 -22.80 -1.70 -12.75
N ALA A 14 -21.67 -1.17 -13.20
CA ALA A 14 -20.34 -1.49 -12.70
C ALA A 14 -19.65 -0.21 -12.26
N ILE A 15 -19.26 -0.16 -10.98
CA ILE A 15 -18.40 0.92 -10.47
C ILE A 15 -16.99 0.37 -10.35
N THR A 16 -16.05 1.08 -10.94
CA THR A 16 -14.62 0.93 -10.69
C THR A 16 -14.17 2.09 -9.81
N MET A 17 -13.65 1.80 -8.62
CA MET A 17 -13.15 2.84 -7.71
C MET A 17 -11.64 2.80 -7.67
N GLY A 18 -11.01 3.88 -8.13
CA GLY A 18 -9.59 4.13 -7.91
C GLY A 18 -9.34 4.83 -6.57
N LEU A 19 -8.12 5.33 -6.39
CA LEU A 19 -7.74 6.01 -5.15
C LEU A 19 -8.36 7.42 -5.05
N PHE A 20 -8.45 8.13 -6.17
CA PHE A 20 -8.97 9.50 -6.25
C PHE A 20 -10.06 9.67 -7.31
N GLU A 21 -9.95 8.94 -8.42
CA GLU A 21 -10.92 8.93 -9.51
C GLU A 21 -11.63 7.59 -9.53
N GLY A 22 -12.90 7.61 -9.92
CA GLY A 22 -13.74 6.44 -10.09
C GLY A 22 -14.49 6.53 -11.41
N LEU A 23 -14.94 5.38 -11.87
CA LEU A 23 -15.66 5.24 -13.12
C LEU A 23 -16.94 4.44 -12.88
N LEU A 24 -18.06 5.00 -13.31
CA LEU A 24 -19.35 4.33 -13.33
C LEU A 24 -19.73 3.98 -14.78
N VAL A 25 -19.84 2.69 -15.07
CA VAL A 25 -20.30 2.18 -16.37
C VAL A 25 -21.67 1.56 -16.18
N ARG A 26 -22.65 2.03 -16.96
CA ARG A 26 -24.03 1.56 -16.88
C ARG A 26 -24.48 0.96 -18.20
N GLN A 27 -25.13 -0.18 -18.12
CA GLN A 27 -25.78 -0.84 -19.24
C GLN A 27 -27.27 -0.94 -18.91
N SER A 28 -28.03 0.02 -19.43
CA SER A 28 -29.51 0.07 -19.35
C SER A 28 -30.11 0.34 -17.96
N CYS A 29 -29.46 1.17 -17.14
CA CYS A 29 -29.98 1.63 -15.86
C CYS A 29 -29.87 3.14 -15.69
N PRO A 30 -30.96 3.80 -15.28
CA PRO A 30 -32.22 4.00 -15.98
C PRO A 30 -32.14 4.98 -17.17
N SER A 31 -30.93 5.42 -17.54
CA SER A 31 -30.62 6.04 -18.84
C SER A 31 -29.84 5.04 -19.70
N PHE A 32 -30.02 5.06 -21.02
CA PHE A 32 -29.28 4.18 -21.92
C PHE A 32 -27.78 4.49 -21.87
N GLY A 33 -26.97 3.49 -21.50
CA GLY A 33 -25.55 3.35 -21.85
C GLY A 33 -24.67 4.60 -21.71
N ASN A 34 -24.35 5.00 -20.47
CA ASN A 34 -23.41 6.09 -20.21
C ASN A 34 -22.24 5.65 -19.32
N GLN A 35 -21.12 6.36 -19.51
CA GLN A 35 -19.89 6.25 -18.76
C GLN A 35 -19.64 7.59 -18.07
N ASP A 36 -19.60 7.58 -16.74
CA ASP A 36 -19.37 8.80 -15.96
C ASP A 36 -18.11 8.65 -15.11
N ASP A 37 -17.19 9.59 -15.28
CA ASP A 37 -16.03 9.75 -14.41
C ASP A 37 -16.41 10.62 -13.22
N PHE A 38 -16.00 10.22 -12.02
CA PHE A 38 -16.27 10.97 -10.80
C PHE A 38 -15.05 11.01 -9.89
N LEU A 39 -15.00 12.03 -9.04
CA LEU A 39 -13.98 12.15 -8.01
C LEU A 39 -14.48 11.46 -6.74
N VAL A 40 -13.70 10.52 -6.21
CA VAL A 40 -14.08 9.64 -5.10
C VAL A 40 -14.33 10.45 -3.81
N PHE A 41 -13.44 11.38 -3.46
CA PHE A 41 -13.57 12.16 -2.22
C PHE A 41 -14.82 13.06 -2.12
N PRO A 42 -15.14 13.92 -3.11
CA PRO A 42 -16.34 14.76 -3.03
C PRO A 42 -17.62 13.91 -3.04
N GLU A 43 -17.66 12.81 -3.78
CA GLU A 43 -18.81 11.90 -3.79
C GLU A 43 -18.97 11.20 -2.43
N LEU A 44 -17.89 10.69 -1.83
CA LEU A 44 -17.94 10.08 -0.48
C LEU A 44 -18.35 11.09 0.60
N LEU A 45 -18.06 12.38 0.41
CA LEU A 45 -18.46 13.45 1.33
C LEU A 45 -19.97 13.72 1.29
N SER A 46 -20.62 13.47 0.15
CA SER A 46 -22.06 13.67 -0.04
C SER A 46 -22.92 12.58 0.60
N ILE A 47 -22.32 11.45 0.96
CA ILE A 47 -23.01 10.22 1.36
C ILE A 47 -22.93 10.01 2.88
N THR A 48 -21.82 9.43 3.37
CA THR A 48 -21.66 8.89 4.71
C THR A 48 -20.21 9.07 5.15
N LYS A 49 -20.01 9.57 6.38
CA LYS A 49 -18.67 9.90 6.89
C LYS A 49 -17.77 8.68 7.13
N THR A 50 -18.35 7.51 7.40
CA THR A 50 -17.59 6.29 7.72
C THR A 50 -16.68 5.81 6.58
N PRO A 51 -17.18 5.54 5.36
CA PRO A 51 -16.33 5.13 4.24
C PRO A 51 -15.32 6.21 3.84
N LEU A 52 -15.68 7.49 3.98
CA LEU A 52 -14.78 8.63 3.76
C LEU A 52 -13.57 8.59 4.69
N ILE A 53 -13.80 8.38 5.99
CA ILE A 53 -12.71 8.35 6.98
C ILE A 53 -11.79 7.15 6.75
N LEU A 54 -12.35 5.96 6.48
CA LEU A 54 -11.54 4.77 6.20
C LEU A 54 -10.71 4.92 4.92
N HIS A 55 -11.32 5.44 3.85
CA HIS A 55 -10.61 5.68 2.59
C HIS A 55 -9.52 6.75 2.74
N GLY A 56 -9.82 7.85 3.43
CA GLY A 56 -8.84 8.88 3.76
C GLY A 56 -7.68 8.35 4.60
N LEU A 57 -7.97 7.49 5.58
CA LEU A 57 -6.95 6.82 6.39
C LEU A 57 -6.05 5.93 5.52
N CYS A 58 -6.60 5.15 4.60
CA CYS A 58 -5.81 4.37 3.64
C CYS A 58 -4.86 5.25 2.83
N VAL A 59 -5.34 6.38 2.30
CA VAL A 59 -4.52 7.32 1.52
C VAL A 59 -3.40 7.91 2.37
N CYS A 60 -3.68 8.33 3.60
CA CYS A 60 -2.66 8.85 4.53
C CYS A 60 -1.58 7.81 4.85
N LEU A 61 -1.99 6.57 5.12
CA LEU A 61 -1.07 5.46 5.41
C LEU A 61 -0.20 5.12 4.19
N LEU A 62 -0.78 5.13 2.99
CA LEU A 62 -0.05 4.96 1.73
C LEU A 62 0.97 6.07 1.52
N ALA A 63 0.62 7.33 1.80
CA ALA A 63 1.55 8.45 1.70
C ALA A 63 2.72 8.31 2.67
N LEU A 64 2.46 7.93 3.93
CA LEU A 64 3.52 7.63 4.90
C LEU A 64 4.40 6.46 4.47
N CYS A 65 3.79 5.41 3.90
CA CYS A 65 4.50 4.26 3.34
C CYS A 65 5.46 4.65 2.21
N LEU A 66 5.01 5.53 1.30
CA LEU A 66 5.86 6.10 0.24
C LEU A 66 7.00 6.94 0.80
N LEU A 67 6.73 7.79 1.80
CA LEU A 67 7.77 8.61 2.45
C LEU A 67 8.84 7.74 3.13
N CYS A 68 8.43 6.72 3.88
CA CYS A 68 9.36 5.77 4.51
C CYS A 68 10.19 5.02 3.45
N SER A 69 9.59 4.65 2.32
CA SER A 69 10.31 3.99 1.22
C SER A 69 11.30 4.93 0.53
N ALA A 70 10.91 6.20 0.31
CA ALA A 70 11.82 7.19 -0.24
C ALA A 70 13.00 7.45 0.70
N LEU A 71 12.76 7.50 2.01
CA LEU A 71 13.79 7.67 3.02
C LEU A 71 14.73 6.46 3.07
N SER A 72 14.22 5.23 2.98
CA SER A 72 15.06 4.02 2.96
C SER A 72 15.96 3.97 1.72
N ILE A 73 15.45 4.38 0.56
CA ILE A 73 16.24 4.52 -0.68
C ILE A 73 17.32 5.60 -0.51
N LEU A 74 16.97 6.76 0.04
CA LEU A 74 17.90 7.86 0.24
C LEU A 74 19.05 7.47 1.18
N ILE A 75 18.72 6.83 2.31
CA ILE A 75 19.71 6.32 3.27
C ILE A 75 20.61 5.28 2.60
N SER A 76 20.04 4.34 1.83
CA SER A 76 20.80 3.29 1.15
C SER A 76 21.75 3.88 0.09
N PHE A 77 21.27 4.84 -0.70
CA PHE A 77 22.08 5.52 -1.70
C PHE A 77 23.20 6.35 -1.07
N TYR A 78 22.88 7.11 -0.02
CA TYR A 78 23.87 7.87 0.71
C TYR A 78 24.96 6.96 1.30
N ASN A 79 24.57 5.88 1.98
CA ASN A 79 25.54 4.95 2.57
C ASN A 79 26.36 4.18 1.52
N SER A 80 25.87 4.05 0.28
CA SER A 80 26.61 3.41 -0.82
C SER A 80 27.61 4.33 -1.51
N VAL A 81 27.38 5.65 -1.51
CA VAL A 81 28.22 6.64 -2.22
C VAL A 81 29.19 7.35 -1.27
N SER A 82 28.78 7.54 0.00
CA SER A 82 29.56 8.24 1.00
C SER A 82 30.77 7.42 1.47
N ASN A 83 31.75 8.14 2.02
CA ASN A 83 32.96 7.56 2.58
C ASN A 83 32.58 6.61 3.75
N PRO A 84 33.18 5.40 3.88
CA PRO A 84 32.82 4.39 4.89
C PRO A 84 32.79 4.84 6.36
N TYR A 85 33.35 6.01 6.68
CA TYR A 85 33.37 6.58 8.03
C TYR A 85 32.26 7.61 8.29
N GLU A 86 31.53 8.02 7.25
CA GLU A 86 30.41 8.96 7.32
C GLU A 86 29.12 8.27 6.84
N THR A 87 28.58 7.36 7.66
CA THR A 87 27.29 6.73 7.40
C THR A 87 26.16 7.53 8.04
N PHE A 88 25.08 7.80 7.30
CA PHE A 88 23.87 8.42 7.85
C PHE A 88 22.90 7.34 8.32
N MET A 89 22.70 7.22 9.64
CA MET A 89 21.85 6.19 10.30
C MET A 89 22.18 4.72 9.98
N GLY A 90 23.21 4.47 9.17
CA GLY A 90 23.70 3.14 8.81
C GLY A 90 22.58 2.17 8.36
N PRO A 91 22.71 0.87 8.67
CA PRO A 91 21.71 -0.14 8.35
C PRO A 91 20.43 -0.02 9.21
N ILE A 92 20.54 0.54 10.41
CA ILE A 92 19.42 0.75 11.34
C ILE A 92 18.33 1.63 10.70
N GLY A 93 18.72 2.70 10.01
CA GLY A 93 17.78 3.59 9.32
C GLY A 93 16.95 2.86 8.26
N VAL A 94 17.58 1.94 7.51
CA VAL A 94 16.89 1.15 6.49
C VAL A 94 15.96 0.12 7.12
N TYR A 95 16.37 -0.53 8.22
CA TYR A 95 15.50 -1.45 8.95
C TYR A 95 14.24 -0.77 9.49
N VAL A 96 14.38 0.39 10.12
CA VAL A 96 13.24 1.13 10.68
C VAL A 96 12.30 1.58 9.57
N CYS A 97 12.82 2.23 8.53
CA CYS A 97 11.98 2.74 7.45
C CYS A 97 11.27 1.62 6.68
N SER A 98 11.98 0.53 6.37
CA SER A 98 11.40 -0.59 5.61
C SER A 98 10.43 -1.43 6.44
N SER A 99 10.66 -1.57 7.75
CA SER A 99 9.72 -2.28 8.64
C SER A 99 8.45 -1.48 8.87
N ILE A 100 8.55 -0.17 9.07
CA ILE A 100 7.39 0.72 9.16
C ILE A 100 6.60 0.66 7.86
N SER A 101 7.26 0.79 6.71
CA SER A 101 6.57 0.78 5.42
C SER A 101 5.88 -0.55 5.13
N ALA A 102 6.49 -1.69 5.51
CA ALA A 102 5.87 -3.00 5.49
C ALA A 102 4.62 -3.07 6.40
N CYS A 103 4.74 -2.69 7.68
CA CYS A 103 3.61 -2.72 8.61
C CYS A 103 2.43 -1.83 8.13
N LEU A 104 2.72 -0.63 7.62
CA LEU A 104 1.72 0.29 7.11
C LEU A 104 0.99 -0.27 5.88
N SER A 105 1.72 -0.87 4.93
CA SER A 105 1.12 -1.46 3.74
C SER A 105 0.23 -2.67 4.06
N LEU A 106 0.59 -3.48 5.06
CA LEU A 106 -0.26 -4.56 5.56
C LEU A 106 -1.55 -4.01 6.15
N LEU A 107 -1.44 -2.94 6.94
CA LEU A 107 -2.57 -2.30 7.59
C LEU A 107 -3.52 -1.67 6.54
N VAL A 108 -2.98 -1.07 5.47
CA VAL A 108 -3.77 -0.58 4.32
C VAL A 108 -4.55 -1.70 3.64
N LEU A 109 -3.92 -2.85 3.38
CA LEU A 109 -4.60 -4.00 2.77
C LEU A 109 -5.81 -4.46 3.60
N ILE A 110 -5.65 -4.52 4.93
CA ILE A 110 -6.72 -4.92 5.84
C ILE A 110 -7.83 -3.87 5.87
N ILE A 111 -7.49 -2.59 6.08
CA ILE A 111 -8.49 -1.52 6.16
C ILE A 111 -9.28 -1.41 4.85
N PHE A 112 -8.63 -1.55 3.70
CA PHE A 112 -9.31 -1.48 2.40
C PHE A 112 -10.35 -2.60 2.24
N VAL A 113 -10.01 -3.83 2.60
CA VAL A 113 -10.96 -4.96 2.58
C VAL A 113 -12.10 -4.74 3.59
N LEU A 114 -11.79 -4.23 4.78
CA LEU A 114 -12.81 -3.90 5.78
C LEU A 114 -13.75 -2.79 5.27
N ASN A 115 -13.21 -1.78 4.59
CA ASN A 115 -14.02 -0.72 4.01
C ASN A 115 -15.03 -1.30 3.01
N ILE A 116 -14.58 -2.20 2.12
CA ILE A 116 -15.45 -2.79 1.10
C ILE A 116 -16.46 -3.79 1.66
N THR A 117 -16.08 -4.57 2.68
CA THR A 117 -16.94 -5.64 3.23
C THR A 117 -17.93 -5.14 4.27
N VAL A 118 -17.54 -4.16 5.09
CA VAL A 118 -18.35 -3.67 6.22
C VAL A 118 -19.18 -2.45 5.84
N THR A 119 -18.72 -1.63 4.89
CA THR A 119 -19.46 -0.42 4.51
C THR A 119 -20.30 -0.63 3.25
N THR A 120 -21.45 0.03 3.21
CA THR A 120 -22.36 0.13 2.07
C THR A 120 -21.86 1.14 1.01
N MET A 121 -20.56 1.44 0.99
CA MET A 121 -19.97 2.52 0.17
C MET A 121 -20.39 2.45 -1.29
N ALA A 122 -20.33 1.27 -1.90
CA ALA A 122 -20.67 1.11 -3.32
C ALA A 122 -22.17 1.25 -3.61
N GLU A 123 -23.04 1.03 -2.62
CA GLU A 123 -24.49 1.10 -2.78
C GLU A 123 -25.01 2.52 -2.72
N GLU A 124 -24.39 3.32 -1.85
CA GLU A 124 -24.77 4.72 -1.64
C GLU A 124 -24.11 5.64 -2.68
N LEU A 125 -23.03 5.19 -3.33
CA LEU A 125 -22.31 5.95 -4.36
C LEU A 125 -23.03 5.98 -5.71
N VAL A 126 -23.70 4.89 -6.11
CA VAL A 126 -24.49 4.86 -7.36
C VAL A 126 -25.58 5.95 -7.40
N PRO A 127 -26.42 6.12 -6.36
CA PRO A 127 -27.45 7.16 -6.36
C PRO A 127 -26.93 8.56 -6.00
N SER A 128 -25.67 8.73 -5.56
CA SER A 128 -25.09 10.08 -5.35
C SER A 128 -24.58 10.67 -6.66
N ILE A 129 -23.91 9.85 -7.47
CA ILE A 129 -23.32 10.24 -8.77
C ILE A 129 -24.42 10.66 -9.75
N GLU A 130 -25.61 10.10 -9.62
CA GLU A 130 -26.74 10.47 -10.44
C GLU A 130 -27.91 10.95 -9.60
N THR A 131 -28.50 12.08 -9.99
CA THR A 131 -29.79 12.59 -9.48
C THR A 131 -30.97 11.70 -9.86
N ILE A 132 -30.87 10.40 -9.65
CA ILE A 132 -31.86 9.41 -10.04
C ILE A 132 -32.55 8.91 -8.78
N ALA A 133 -33.84 9.21 -8.73
CA ALA A 133 -34.72 8.73 -7.70
C ALA A 133 -34.81 7.19 -7.71
N SER A 134 -34.42 6.59 -6.59
CA SER A 134 -34.70 5.21 -6.17
C SER A 134 -34.39 4.10 -7.20
N VAL A 135 -33.11 3.73 -7.32
CA VAL A 135 -32.68 2.49 -7.98
C VAL A 135 -32.41 1.42 -6.92
N VAL A 136 -32.97 0.23 -7.09
CA VAL A 136 -32.70 -0.91 -6.21
C VAL A 136 -31.54 -1.72 -6.80
N LEU A 137 -30.43 -1.78 -6.06
CA LEU A 137 -29.24 -2.55 -6.43
C LEU A 137 -29.31 -3.96 -5.83
N THR A 138 -29.20 -4.96 -6.69
CA THR A 138 -29.20 -6.38 -6.33
C THR A 138 -27.95 -7.06 -6.89
N ASN A 139 -27.64 -8.27 -6.41
CA ASN A 139 -26.51 -9.08 -6.88
C ASN A 139 -25.15 -8.34 -6.87
N LYS A 140 -24.69 -8.04 -5.65
CA LYS A 140 -23.48 -7.25 -5.41
C LYS A 140 -22.25 -8.15 -5.46
N THR A 141 -21.39 -7.92 -6.44
CA THR A 141 -20.11 -8.60 -6.57
C THR A 141 -19.00 -7.56 -6.51
N SER A 142 -18.05 -7.74 -5.61
CA SER A 142 -16.85 -6.90 -5.52
C SER A 142 -15.64 -7.68 -6.02
N GLN A 143 -14.88 -7.09 -6.92
CA GLN A 143 -13.63 -7.64 -7.44
C GLN A 143 -12.50 -6.66 -7.19
N MET A 144 -11.39 -7.16 -6.62
CA MET A 144 -10.20 -6.36 -6.40
C MET A 144 -9.43 -6.23 -7.71
N GLN A 145 -9.02 -5.00 -8.04
CA GLN A 145 -8.23 -4.73 -9.24
C GLN A 145 -6.72 -4.81 -8.97
N VAL A 146 -5.93 -4.70 -10.04
CA VAL A 146 -4.46 -4.84 -10.03
C VAL A 146 -3.78 -3.94 -8.98
N GLY A 147 -4.28 -2.71 -8.77
CA GLY A 147 -3.72 -1.78 -7.80
C GLY A 147 -3.67 -2.34 -6.36
N TYR A 148 -4.68 -3.11 -5.96
CA TYR A 148 -4.70 -3.78 -4.66
C TYR A 148 -3.61 -4.87 -4.57
N PHE A 149 -3.49 -5.69 -5.61
CA PHE A 149 -2.50 -6.76 -5.66
C PHE A 149 -1.07 -6.24 -5.72
N LEU A 150 -0.84 -5.02 -6.22
CA LEU A 150 0.48 -4.40 -6.33
C LEU A 150 1.11 -4.05 -4.96
N LEU A 151 0.29 -3.93 -3.91
CA LEU A 151 0.78 -3.78 -2.54
C LEU A 151 1.46 -5.04 -1.99
N ILE A 152 1.06 -6.23 -2.44
CA ILE A 152 1.64 -7.51 -2.00
C ILE A 152 3.12 -7.65 -2.41
N PRO A 153 3.52 -7.49 -3.69
CA PRO A 153 4.94 -7.55 -4.04
C PRO A 153 5.71 -6.38 -3.43
N TYR A 154 5.11 -5.20 -3.27
CA TYR A 154 5.75 -4.09 -2.54
C TYR A 154 6.14 -4.49 -1.11
N MET A 155 5.25 -5.15 -0.38
CA MET A 155 5.51 -5.69 0.96
C MET A 155 6.61 -6.74 0.98
N VAL A 156 6.63 -7.64 0.01
CA VAL A 156 7.68 -8.65 -0.11
C VAL A 156 9.03 -8.00 -0.38
N LEU A 157 9.07 -6.96 -1.21
CA LEU A 157 10.30 -6.23 -1.53
C LEU A 157 10.83 -5.44 -0.32
N SER A 158 9.96 -4.81 0.49
CA SER A 158 10.40 -4.10 1.70
C SER A 158 10.97 -5.06 2.75
N LEU A 159 10.37 -6.24 2.93
CA LEU A 159 10.94 -7.30 3.76
C LEU A 159 12.23 -7.88 3.16
N GLY A 160 12.28 -8.02 1.83
CA GLY A 160 13.47 -8.45 1.10
C GLY A 160 14.67 -7.51 1.31
N ALA A 161 14.45 -6.19 1.33
CA ALA A 161 15.49 -5.21 1.64
C ALA A 161 16.08 -5.42 3.04
N ILE A 162 15.22 -5.67 4.04
CA ILE A 162 15.66 -5.97 5.41
C ILE A 162 16.50 -7.26 5.43
N LEU A 163 16.02 -8.32 4.77
CA LEU A 163 16.71 -9.60 4.70
C LEU A 163 18.10 -9.47 4.04
N LEU A 164 18.19 -8.72 2.94
CA LEU A 164 19.46 -8.53 2.23
C LEU A 164 20.49 -7.80 3.10
N ILE A 165 20.09 -6.74 3.79
CA ILE A 165 21.00 -5.99 4.68
C ILE A 165 21.40 -6.85 5.87
N TYR A 166 20.47 -7.64 6.43
CA TYR A 166 20.76 -8.57 7.52
C TYR A 166 21.78 -9.63 7.10
N LEU A 167 21.60 -10.25 5.92
CA LEU A 167 22.56 -11.23 5.39
C LEU A 167 23.92 -10.61 5.13
N TYR A 168 23.96 -9.38 4.62
CA TYR A 168 25.21 -8.65 4.40
C TYR A 168 25.95 -8.36 5.72
N GLU A 169 25.25 -7.84 6.73
CA GLU A 169 25.83 -7.60 8.05
C GLU A 169 26.32 -8.91 8.68
N HIS A 170 25.55 -9.98 8.56
CA HIS A 170 25.92 -11.29 9.08
C HIS A 170 27.19 -11.82 8.41
N ALA A 171 27.27 -11.77 7.06
CA ALA A 171 28.43 -12.19 6.31
C ALA A 171 29.69 -11.34 6.61
N ALA A 172 29.52 -10.03 6.76
CA ALA A 172 30.61 -9.13 7.14
C ALA A 172 31.09 -9.42 8.57
N TYR A 173 30.17 -9.69 9.50
CA TYR A 173 30.49 -10.06 10.87
C TYR A 173 31.24 -11.39 10.96
N THR A 174 30.80 -12.41 10.20
CA THR A 174 31.50 -13.71 10.16
C THR A 174 32.92 -13.57 9.61
N HIS A 175 33.11 -12.80 8.53
CA HIS A 175 34.44 -12.56 7.98
C HIS A 175 35.39 -11.87 8.96
N ARG A 176 34.92 -10.86 9.70
CA ARG A 176 35.74 -10.20 10.73
C ARG A 176 36.16 -11.16 11.84
N ARG A 177 35.23 -12.00 12.30
CA ARG A 177 35.53 -13.03 13.33
C ARG A 177 36.56 -14.05 12.86
N GLU A 178 36.54 -14.42 11.59
CA GLU A 178 37.54 -15.34 11.02
C GLU A 178 38.92 -14.68 10.91
N GLN A 179 38.98 -13.38 10.61
CA GLN A 179 40.22 -12.60 10.52
C GLN A 179 40.83 -12.23 11.88
N GLU A 180 40.05 -12.17 12.96
CA GLU A 180 40.56 -11.91 14.32
C GLU A 180 41.21 -13.14 14.96
N ARG A 181 40.86 -14.36 14.51
CA ARG A 181 41.41 -15.62 15.05
C ARG A 181 42.85 -16.04 14.65
N PRO A 182 43.58 -15.48 13.66
CA PRO A 182 44.92 -15.96 13.31
C PRO A 182 46.08 -15.08 13.83
N THR A 183 45.86 -13.89 14.41
CA THR A 183 46.96 -12.96 14.75
C THR A 183 47.20 -12.72 16.24
N GLU A 184 46.34 -13.24 17.12
CA GLU A 184 46.49 -13.07 18.58
C GLU A 184 47.19 -14.25 19.28
N ASP A 185 47.39 -15.37 18.58
CA ASP A 185 48.20 -16.53 19.03
C ASP A 185 49.67 -16.45 18.56
N ALA A 186 50.18 -15.25 18.28
CA ALA A 186 51.63 -15.05 18.23
C ALA A 186 52.13 -14.92 19.68
N PRO A 187 52.83 -15.91 20.25
CA PRO A 187 53.35 -15.80 21.61
C PRO A 187 54.23 -14.55 21.70
N LYS A 188 53.84 -13.62 22.57
CA LYS A 188 54.60 -12.38 22.88
C LYS A 188 55.99 -12.64 23.47
N GLU A 189 56.36 -13.91 23.67
CA GLU A 189 57.60 -14.33 24.33
C GLU A 189 58.85 -14.28 23.43
N ILE A 190 58.73 -14.00 22.13
CA ILE A 190 59.88 -13.98 21.19
C ILE A 190 60.26 -12.56 20.69
N MET A 191 59.56 -11.51 21.13
CA MET A 191 59.89 -10.12 20.72
C MET A 191 60.66 -9.31 21.78
N MET A 192 61.11 -9.95 22.87
CA MET A 192 62.04 -9.33 23.83
C MET A 192 63.33 -10.15 23.95
N TYR A 193 64.10 -10.24 22.88
CA TYR A 193 65.55 -10.47 22.93
C TYR A 193 66.24 -9.77 21.76
#